data_AF-A0A411X2M6-F1
#
_entry.id   AF-A0A411X2M6-F1
#
_cell.length_a   1.000
_cell.length_b   1.000
_cell.length_c   1.000
_cell.angle_alpha   90.00
_cell.angle_beta   90.00
_cell.angle_gamma   90.00
#
_symmetry.space_group_name_H-M   'P 1'
#
loop_
_entity.id
_entity.type
_entity.pdbx_description
1 polymer ?
#
loop_
_entity_poly.entity_id
_entity_poly.type
_entity_poly.pdbx_seq_one_letter_code
_entity_poly.pdbx_strand_id
1 'polypeptide(L)'
;MSEKIIEVTQALSDGTFLSNWQFWLMLAAVNIVVTTAATCITSFYSEKGKFKAIESNFSKVITQLERTTQATKSIELSLSHQDWIEREFKLIRRIKLEEVMNGCLATRDWLGKAMIYRSDETPDADQTPLTKVLTTIELYFPEMANQADNLLQIHHKFLHKILGLQINLHNKEKELIKKRGELQALSNAPAVLRRIAIEPLKEEITSLEQDFNELKSSYSNSLHADYAKFLESLSAVKTEIRTIMRKTISS
;
A
#
# COMPACT_ATOMS: atom_id res chain seq x y z
N MET A 1 -61.83 58.40 57.41
CA MET A 1 -60.56 57.63 57.41
C MET A 1 -59.40 58.46 57.98
N SER A 2 -59.45 59.80 57.90
CA SER A 2 -58.47 60.72 58.50
C SER A 2 -58.54 60.84 60.05
N GLU A 3 -59.71 60.76 60.67
CA GLU A 3 -59.83 60.94 62.14
C GLU A 3 -59.17 59.83 62.95
N LYS A 4 -59.29 58.56 62.53
CA LYS A 4 -58.59 57.45 63.21
C LYS A 4 -57.07 57.52 63.07
N ILE A 5 -56.57 58.18 62.02
CA ILE A 5 -55.12 58.38 61.84
C ILE A 5 -54.63 59.47 62.82
N ILE A 6 -55.42 60.52 63.05
CA ILE A 6 -55.06 61.62 63.97
C ILE A 6 -55.06 61.15 65.44
N GLU A 7 -56.04 60.33 65.84
CA GLU A 7 -56.12 59.78 67.21
C GLU A 7 -54.94 58.85 67.54
N VAL A 8 -54.55 58.00 66.58
CA VAL A 8 -53.36 57.14 66.72
C VAL A 8 -52.07 57.98 66.77
N THR A 9 -52.02 59.11 66.05
CA THR A 9 -50.85 60.00 66.05
C THR A 9 -50.70 60.78 67.35
N GLN A 10 -51.81 61.16 68.00
CA GLN A 10 -51.79 61.85 69.30
C GLN A 10 -51.38 60.91 70.45
N ALA A 11 -51.86 59.67 70.47
CA ALA A 11 -51.42 58.66 71.44
C ALA A 11 -49.92 58.27 71.31
N LEU A 12 -49.32 58.49 70.13
CA LEU A 12 -47.89 58.31 69.90
C LEU A 12 -47.02 59.44 70.50
N SER A 13 -47.58 60.63 70.70
CA SER A 13 -46.86 61.83 71.15
C SER A 13 -46.73 61.96 72.67
N ASP A 14 -47.59 61.29 73.45
CA ASP A 14 -47.67 61.47 74.91
C ASP A 14 -46.66 60.62 75.71
N GLY A 15 -45.79 59.84 75.07
CA GLY A 15 -44.69 59.10 75.71
C GLY A 15 -45.11 57.99 76.69
N THR A 16 -46.40 57.83 76.97
CA THR A 16 -47.00 56.81 77.84
C THR A 16 -46.75 55.38 77.36
N PHE A 17 -46.47 55.19 76.07
CA PHE A 17 -46.06 53.89 75.52
C PHE A 17 -44.64 53.47 75.92
N LEU A 18 -43.72 54.42 76.17
CA LEU A 18 -42.31 54.09 76.46
C LEU A 18 -42.11 53.51 77.87
N SER A 19 -42.99 53.83 78.81
CA SER A 19 -42.92 53.36 80.21
C SER A 19 -43.59 52.00 80.45
N ASN A 20 -44.33 51.45 79.47
CA ASN A 20 -45.05 50.20 79.66
C ASN A 20 -44.14 49.01 79.37
N TRP A 21 -43.53 48.43 80.42
CA TRP A 21 -42.59 47.30 80.28
C TRP A 21 -43.22 46.08 79.59
N GLN A 22 -44.54 45.89 79.72
CA GLN A 22 -45.28 44.82 79.03
C GLN A 22 -45.25 44.99 77.51
N PHE A 23 -45.27 46.23 77.02
CA PHE A 23 -45.14 46.53 75.59
C PHE A 23 -43.78 46.11 75.04
N TRP A 24 -42.68 46.43 75.75
CA TRP A 24 -41.33 46.01 75.36
C TRP A 24 -41.16 44.48 75.34
N LEU A 25 -41.77 43.78 76.30
CA LEU A 25 -41.72 42.32 76.35
C LEU A 25 -42.48 41.68 75.18
N MET A 26 -43.65 42.24 74.82
CA MET A 26 -44.42 41.78 73.66
C MET A 26 -43.68 42.05 72.34
N LEU A 27 -43.05 43.22 72.21
CA LEU A 27 -42.21 43.57 71.05
C LEU A 27 -40.99 42.65 70.94
N ALA A 28 -40.35 42.31 72.06
CA ALA A 28 -39.25 41.36 72.09
C ALA A 28 -39.71 39.96 71.68
N ALA A 29 -40.87 39.49 72.17
CA ALA A 29 -41.45 38.21 71.78
C ALA A 29 -41.77 38.15 70.27
N VAL A 30 -42.36 39.22 69.71
CA VAL A 30 -42.61 39.32 68.26
C VAL A 30 -41.31 39.30 67.47
N ASN A 31 -40.28 40.04 67.90
CA ASN A 31 -38.98 40.04 67.24
C ASN A 31 -38.33 38.65 67.25
N ILE A 32 -38.41 37.92 68.36
CA ILE A 32 -37.90 36.53 68.46
C ILE A 32 -38.62 35.63 67.47
N VAL A 33 -39.96 35.70 67.37
CA VAL A 33 -40.74 34.88 66.43
C VAL A 33 -40.41 35.24 64.98
N VAL A 34 -40.30 36.53 64.66
CA VAL A 34 -39.95 36.99 63.31
C VAL A 34 -38.53 36.57 62.93
N THR A 35 -37.55 36.68 63.84
CA THR A 35 -36.17 36.23 63.58
C THR A 35 -36.07 34.72 63.46
N THR A 36 -36.74 33.94 64.31
CA THR A 36 -36.76 32.47 64.16
C THR A 36 -37.41 32.05 62.84
N ALA A 37 -38.56 32.64 62.48
CA ALA A 37 -39.20 32.39 61.19
C ALA A 37 -38.29 32.78 60.01
N ALA A 38 -37.65 33.94 60.07
CA ALA A 38 -36.69 34.38 59.05
C ALA A 38 -35.50 33.42 58.94
N THR A 39 -34.92 32.97 60.06
CA THR A 39 -33.81 32.01 60.03
C THR A 39 -34.20 30.64 59.47
N CYS A 40 -35.40 30.13 59.78
CA CYS A 40 -35.92 28.88 59.20
C CYS A 40 -36.17 28.99 57.69
N ILE A 41 -36.73 30.12 57.24
CA ILE A 41 -36.93 30.37 55.81
C ILE A 41 -35.57 30.45 55.11
N THR A 42 -34.63 31.19 55.68
CA THR A 42 -33.29 31.38 55.10
C THR A 42 -32.51 30.08 55.04
N SER A 43 -32.55 29.26 56.10
CA SER A 43 -31.88 27.95 56.12
C SER A 43 -32.46 27.01 55.06
N PHE A 44 -33.80 26.94 54.94
CA PHE A 44 -34.48 26.12 53.95
C PHE A 44 -34.17 26.53 52.50
N TYR A 45 -34.18 27.83 52.20
CA TYR A 45 -33.77 28.33 50.88
C TYR A 45 -32.27 28.10 50.61
N SER A 46 -31.42 28.20 51.64
CA SER A 46 -29.99 27.92 51.49
C SER A 46 -29.73 26.44 51.19
N GLU A 47 -30.46 25.52 51.84
CA GLU A 47 -30.34 24.07 51.60
C GLU A 47 -30.86 23.70 50.22
N LYS A 48 -32.02 24.23 49.80
CA LYS A 48 -32.51 24.05 48.42
C LYS A 48 -31.54 24.60 47.38
N GLY A 49 -30.94 25.76 47.64
CA GLY A 49 -29.91 26.35 46.78
C GLY A 49 -28.67 25.46 46.68
N LYS A 50 -28.20 24.92 47.80
CA LYS A 50 -27.09 23.96 47.85
C LYS A 50 -27.42 22.67 47.10
N PHE A 51 -28.61 22.08 47.32
CA PHE A 51 -29.05 20.88 46.60
C PHE A 51 -29.10 21.10 45.09
N LYS A 52 -29.66 22.23 44.63
CA LYS A 52 -29.71 22.56 43.19
C LYS A 52 -28.32 22.80 42.61
N ALA A 53 -27.42 23.43 43.35
CA ALA A 53 -26.03 23.62 42.93
C ALA A 53 -25.28 22.28 42.85
N ILE A 54 -25.52 21.37 43.79
CA ILE A 54 -24.97 20.01 43.79
C ILE A 54 -25.49 19.23 42.57
N GLU A 55 -26.78 19.26 42.29
CA GLU A 55 -27.39 18.63 41.11
C GLU A 55 -26.85 19.20 39.80
N SER A 56 -26.68 20.52 39.72
CA SER A 56 -26.05 21.18 38.57
C SER A 56 -24.58 20.79 38.39
N ASN A 57 -23.83 20.62 39.49
CA ASN A 57 -22.45 20.16 39.43
C ASN A 57 -22.37 18.69 39.03
N PHE A 58 -23.23 17.83 39.54
CA PHE A 58 -23.30 16.42 39.14
C PHE A 58 -23.62 16.26 37.65
N SER A 59 -24.61 16.98 37.14
CA SER A 59 -24.94 16.94 35.70
C SER A 59 -23.75 17.40 34.83
N LYS A 60 -23.04 18.48 35.22
CA LYS A 60 -21.82 18.91 34.52
C LYS A 60 -20.72 17.84 34.55
N VAL A 61 -20.51 17.19 35.70
CA VAL A 61 -19.52 16.10 35.83
C VAL A 61 -19.89 14.92 34.93
N ILE A 62 -21.17 14.52 34.89
CA ILE A 62 -21.65 13.46 34.00
C ILE A 62 -21.41 13.84 32.53
N THR A 63 -21.79 15.04 32.10
CA THR A 63 -21.57 15.50 30.73
C THR A 63 -20.07 15.56 30.38
N GLN A 64 -19.21 15.97 31.31
CA GLN A 64 -17.76 15.96 31.10
C GLN A 64 -17.21 14.54 30.98
N LEU A 65 -17.71 13.60 31.80
CA LEU A 65 -17.32 12.19 31.74
C LEU A 65 -17.76 11.56 30.41
N GLU A 66 -18.99 11.84 29.96
CA GLU A 66 -19.52 11.39 28.67
C GLU A 66 -18.67 11.93 27.51
N ARG A 67 -18.39 13.23 27.50
CA ARG A 67 -17.53 13.85 26.48
C ARG A 67 -16.12 13.27 26.46
N THR A 68 -15.54 13.04 27.64
CA THR A 68 -14.21 12.43 27.76
C THR A 68 -14.23 10.99 27.26
N THR A 69 -15.25 10.21 27.62
CA THR A 69 -15.40 8.82 27.17
C THR A 69 -15.61 8.74 25.66
N GLN A 70 -16.42 9.63 25.10
CA GLN A 70 -16.65 9.71 23.65
C GLN A 70 -15.37 10.10 22.92
N ALA A 71 -14.62 11.08 23.43
CA ALA A 71 -13.32 11.47 22.88
C ALA A 71 -12.32 10.32 22.93
N THR A 72 -12.19 9.63 24.07
CA THR A 72 -11.30 8.46 24.22
C THR A 72 -11.67 7.35 23.25
N LYS A 73 -12.95 6.97 23.15
CA LYS A 73 -13.40 5.96 22.19
C LYS A 73 -13.13 6.35 20.74
N SER A 74 -13.32 7.63 20.40
CA SER A 74 -13.02 8.13 19.06
C SER A 74 -11.52 8.06 18.75
N ILE A 75 -10.66 8.37 19.72
CA ILE A 75 -9.21 8.29 19.59
C ILE A 75 -8.79 6.83 19.45
N GLU A 76 -9.29 5.94 20.30
CA GLU A 76 -9.01 4.50 20.24
C GLU A 76 -9.42 3.90 18.89
N LEU A 77 -10.61 4.25 18.39
CA LEU A 77 -11.09 3.78 17.10
C LEU A 77 -10.22 4.32 15.95
N SER A 78 -9.82 5.59 16.01
CA SER A 78 -8.93 6.20 15.01
C SER A 78 -7.56 5.55 14.99
N LEU A 79 -6.96 5.29 16.16
CA LEU A 79 -5.69 4.59 16.30
C LEU A 79 -5.78 3.15 15.77
N SER A 80 -6.85 2.43 16.14
CA SER A 80 -7.11 1.07 15.65
C SER A 80 -7.23 1.02 14.12
N HIS A 81 -7.91 1.99 13.51
CA HIS A 81 -7.99 2.08 12.05
C HIS A 81 -6.64 2.40 11.39
N GLN A 82 -5.85 3.30 11.98
CA GLN A 82 -4.50 3.61 11.48
C GLN A 82 -3.60 2.36 11.53
N ASP A 83 -3.55 1.68 12.68
CA ASP A 83 -2.80 0.43 12.84
C ASP A 83 -3.24 -0.64 11.83
N TRP A 84 -4.56 -0.74 11.58
CA TRP A 84 -5.10 -1.69 10.60
C TRP A 84 -4.68 -1.32 9.18
N ILE A 85 -4.80 -0.05 8.77
CA ILE A 85 -4.38 0.41 7.44
C ILE A 85 -2.88 0.17 7.23
N GLU A 86 -2.05 0.44 8.23
CA GLU A 86 -0.61 0.19 8.15
C GLU A 86 -0.29 -1.29 8.00
N ARG A 87 -0.95 -2.17 8.76
CA ARG A 87 -0.78 -3.62 8.64
C ARG A 87 -1.22 -4.12 7.27
N GLU A 88 -2.36 -3.66 6.79
CA GLU A 88 -2.90 -4.04 5.49
C GLU A 88 -1.98 -3.58 4.36
N PHE A 89 -1.48 -2.35 4.43
CA PHE A 89 -0.52 -1.82 3.48
C PHE A 89 0.79 -2.63 3.45
N LYS A 90 1.35 -2.96 4.63
CA LYS A 90 2.55 -3.81 4.75
C LYS A 90 2.30 -5.21 4.17
N LEU A 91 1.11 -5.78 4.40
CA LEU A 91 0.71 -7.08 3.87
C LEU A 91 0.61 -7.06 2.34
N ILE A 92 -0.09 -6.08 1.76
CA ILE A 92 -0.22 -5.92 0.31
C ILE A 92 1.16 -5.75 -0.33
N ARG A 93 2.02 -4.90 0.23
CA ARG A 93 3.39 -4.71 -0.28
C ARG A 93 4.18 -6.01 -0.26
N ARG A 94 4.11 -6.79 0.82
CA ARG A 94 4.77 -8.10 0.89
C ARG A 94 4.28 -9.04 -0.22
N ILE A 95 2.97 -9.18 -0.38
CA ILE A 95 2.37 -10.04 -1.42
C ILE A 95 2.85 -9.62 -2.82
N LYS A 96 2.88 -8.31 -3.08
CA LYS A 96 3.31 -7.78 -4.38
C LYS A 96 4.81 -7.95 -4.62
N LEU A 97 5.66 -7.87 -3.60
CA LEU A 97 7.08 -8.22 -3.71
C LEU A 97 7.29 -9.71 -4.01
N GLU A 98 6.51 -10.60 -3.38
CA GLU A 98 6.52 -12.04 -3.67
C GLU A 98 6.08 -12.32 -5.11
N GLU A 99 5.06 -11.61 -5.60
CA GLU A 99 4.60 -11.67 -6.99
C GLU A 99 5.68 -11.23 -8.00
N VAL A 100 6.38 -10.13 -7.71
CA VAL A 100 7.54 -9.66 -8.52
C VAL A 100 8.64 -10.71 -8.54
N MET A 101 8.97 -11.32 -7.40
CA MET A 101 10.00 -12.37 -7.31
C MET A 101 9.64 -13.59 -8.16
N ASN A 102 8.39 -14.05 -8.05
CA ASN A 102 7.89 -15.18 -8.82
C ASN A 102 7.89 -14.87 -10.33
N GLY A 103 7.50 -13.66 -10.72
CA GLY A 103 7.57 -13.20 -12.10
C GLY A 103 9.00 -13.12 -12.64
N CYS A 104 9.97 -12.71 -11.82
CA CYS A 104 11.39 -12.72 -12.19
C CYS A 104 11.90 -14.15 -12.46
N LEU A 105 11.52 -15.12 -11.62
CA LEU A 105 11.87 -16.53 -11.81
C LEU A 105 11.21 -17.09 -13.06
N ALA A 106 9.92 -16.81 -13.28
CA ALA A 106 9.20 -17.21 -14.48
C ALA A 106 9.83 -16.61 -15.75
N THR A 107 10.26 -15.35 -15.70
CA THR A 107 10.97 -14.68 -16.81
C THR A 107 12.29 -15.37 -17.10
N ARG A 108 13.07 -15.70 -16.07
CA ARG A 108 14.32 -16.46 -16.23
C ARG A 108 14.07 -17.80 -16.92
N ASP A 109 13.08 -18.55 -16.45
CA ASP A 109 12.79 -19.88 -16.98
C ASP A 109 12.23 -19.81 -18.41
N TRP A 110 11.40 -18.80 -18.71
CA TRP A 110 10.93 -18.49 -20.06
C TRP A 110 12.10 -18.16 -21.00
N LEU A 111 13.03 -17.32 -20.54
CA LEU A 111 14.22 -16.94 -21.31
C LEU A 111 15.15 -18.14 -21.56
N GLY A 112 15.32 -19.00 -20.55
CA GLY A 112 16.08 -20.25 -20.69
C GLY A 112 15.48 -21.19 -21.75
N LYS A 113 14.14 -21.25 -21.85
CA LYS A 113 13.46 -21.98 -22.93
C LYS A 113 13.65 -21.30 -24.28
N ALA A 114 13.56 -19.97 -24.34
CA ALA A 114 13.76 -19.19 -25.57
C ALA A 114 15.19 -19.31 -26.14
N MET A 115 16.19 -19.58 -25.30
CA MET A 115 17.57 -19.86 -25.73
C MET A 115 17.72 -21.20 -26.46
N ILE A 116 16.85 -22.17 -26.21
CA ILE A 116 16.90 -23.48 -26.87
C ILE A 116 16.36 -23.29 -28.28
N TYR A 117 17.25 -23.25 -29.27
CA TYR A 117 16.86 -23.20 -30.68
C TYR A 117 16.03 -24.43 -31.04
N ARG A 118 14.78 -24.19 -31.44
CA ARG A 118 13.92 -25.13 -32.15
C ARG A 118 13.44 -24.42 -33.40
N SER A 119 13.73 -25.00 -34.57
CA SER A 119 13.34 -24.46 -35.88
C SER A 119 11.83 -24.21 -35.99
N ASP A 120 11.04 -24.97 -35.21
CA ASP A 120 9.59 -25.05 -35.36
C ASP A 120 8.81 -24.28 -34.28
N GLU A 121 9.50 -23.76 -33.26
CA GLU A 121 8.87 -23.08 -32.12
C GLU A 121 9.53 -21.72 -31.89
N THR A 122 8.93 -20.66 -32.44
CA THR A 122 9.28 -19.29 -32.05
C THR A 122 8.71 -19.02 -30.66
N PRO A 123 9.51 -18.54 -29.70
CA PRO A 123 8.99 -18.12 -28.40
C PRO A 123 7.89 -17.07 -28.61
N ASP A 124 6.73 -17.28 -28.00
CA ASP A 124 5.67 -16.28 -28.04
C ASP A 124 6.12 -15.05 -27.25
N ALA A 125 6.52 -14.01 -27.98
CA ALA A 125 7.03 -12.76 -27.43
C ALA A 125 5.96 -12.03 -26.60
N ASP A 126 4.68 -12.23 -26.91
CA ASP A 126 3.57 -11.56 -26.24
C ASP A 126 3.28 -12.18 -24.86
N GLN A 127 3.73 -13.41 -24.62
CA GLN A 127 3.55 -14.13 -23.35
C GLN A 127 4.72 -13.99 -22.37
N THR A 128 5.58 -12.97 -22.54
CA THR A 128 6.68 -12.76 -21.59
C THR A 128 6.16 -12.42 -20.18
N PRO A 129 6.55 -13.18 -19.13
CA PRO A 129 6.18 -12.85 -17.76
C PRO A 129 6.74 -11.50 -17.28
N LEU A 130 7.71 -10.94 -18.01
CA LEU A 130 8.36 -9.68 -17.65
C LEU A 130 7.37 -8.50 -17.62
N THR A 131 6.41 -8.45 -18.54
CA THR A 131 5.43 -7.35 -18.59
C THR A 131 4.69 -7.24 -17.26
N LYS A 132 4.25 -8.38 -16.70
CA LYS A 132 3.59 -8.43 -15.41
C LYS A 132 4.49 -7.96 -14.26
N VAL A 133 5.77 -8.31 -14.29
CA VAL A 133 6.77 -7.84 -13.32
C VAL A 133 6.89 -6.32 -13.37
N LEU A 134 7.06 -5.75 -14.56
CA LEU A 134 7.25 -4.32 -14.75
C LEU A 134 6.02 -3.51 -14.32
N THR A 135 4.82 -3.94 -14.75
CA THR A 135 3.57 -3.30 -14.31
C THR A 135 3.39 -3.37 -12.79
N THR A 136 3.78 -4.49 -12.16
CA THR A 136 3.70 -4.61 -10.69
C THR A 136 4.68 -3.66 -10.00
N ILE A 137 5.90 -3.52 -10.53
CA ILE A 137 6.89 -2.57 -10.00
C ILE A 137 6.42 -1.13 -10.16
N GLU A 138 5.91 -0.76 -11.34
CA GLU A 138 5.43 0.59 -11.63
C GLU A 138 4.27 1.01 -10.70
N LEU A 139 3.33 0.11 -10.42
CA LEU A 139 2.15 0.41 -9.60
C LEU A 139 2.45 0.42 -8.09
N TYR A 140 3.30 -0.48 -7.60
CA TYR A 140 3.46 -0.72 -6.15
C TYR A 140 4.83 -0.33 -5.59
N PHE A 141 5.86 -0.23 -6.43
CA PHE A 141 7.27 -0.04 -6.01
C PHE A 141 7.99 0.98 -6.91
N PRO A 142 7.55 2.24 -6.97
CA PRO A 142 8.20 3.27 -7.79
C PRO A 142 9.68 3.48 -7.41
N GLU A 143 10.08 3.17 -6.18
CA GLU A 143 11.48 3.19 -5.74
C GLU A 143 12.38 2.19 -6.49
N MET A 144 11.80 1.18 -7.14
CA MET A 144 12.50 0.18 -7.96
C MET A 144 12.51 0.50 -9.47
N ALA A 145 12.05 1.69 -9.87
CA ALA A 145 11.94 2.06 -11.28
C ALA A 145 13.26 1.90 -12.06
N ASN A 146 14.38 2.30 -11.47
CA ASN A 146 15.71 2.17 -12.10
C ASN A 146 16.08 0.70 -12.38
N GLN A 147 15.78 -0.19 -11.45
CA GLN A 147 16.05 -1.63 -11.58
C GLN A 147 15.11 -2.26 -12.63
N ALA A 148 13.87 -1.81 -12.70
CA ALA A 148 12.90 -2.22 -13.71
C ALA A 148 13.33 -1.79 -15.12
N ASP A 149 13.76 -0.55 -15.29
CA ASP A 149 14.24 -0.02 -16.57
C ASP A 149 15.49 -0.76 -17.06
N ASN A 150 16.45 -0.99 -16.16
CA ASN A 150 17.65 -1.75 -16.49
C ASN A 150 17.31 -3.19 -16.90
N LEU A 151 16.40 -3.85 -16.17
CA LEU A 151 15.95 -5.19 -16.50
C LEU A 151 15.26 -5.24 -17.88
N LEU A 152 14.40 -4.26 -18.17
CA LEU A 152 13.70 -4.13 -19.46
C LEU A 152 14.69 -3.93 -20.61
N GLN A 153 15.66 -3.03 -20.46
CA GLN A 153 16.68 -2.76 -21.48
C GLN A 153 17.52 -4.01 -21.78
N ILE A 154 18.00 -4.70 -20.74
CA ILE A 154 18.79 -5.93 -20.90
C ILE A 154 17.95 -7.02 -21.55
N HIS A 155 16.70 -7.19 -21.12
CA HIS A 155 15.78 -8.16 -21.70
C HIS A 155 15.51 -7.88 -23.19
N HIS A 156 15.19 -6.64 -23.57
CA HIS A 156 14.97 -6.26 -24.97
C HIS A 156 16.21 -6.49 -25.82
N LYS A 157 17.39 -6.09 -25.34
CA LYS A 157 18.66 -6.32 -26.03
C LYS A 157 18.90 -7.82 -26.25
N PHE A 158 18.60 -8.62 -25.23
CA PHE A 158 18.75 -10.07 -25.30
C PHE A 158 17.75 -10.72 -26.26
N LEU A 159 16.48 -10.32 -26.23
CA LEU A 159 15.46 -10.81 -27.16
C LEU A 159 15.76 -10.47 -28.61
N HIS A 160 16.12 -9.22 -28.88
CA HIS A 160 16.51 -8.81 -30.22
C HIS A 160 17.67 -9.66 -30.76
N LYS A 161 18.63 -9.99 -29.89
CA LYS A 161 19.75 -10.87 -30.22
C LYS A 161 19.29 -12.31 -30.51
N ILE A 162 18.45 -12.90 -29.67
CA ILE A 162 17.88 -14.24 -29.91
C ILE A 162 17.15 -14.28 -31.25
N LEU A 163 16.22 -13.35 -31.48
CA LEU A 163 15.40 -13.33 -32.69
C LEU A 163 16.25 -13.17 -33.95
N GLY A 164 17.19 -12.23 -33.96
CA GLY A 164 18.10 -12.06 -35.09
C GLY A 164 18.92 -13.32 -35.39
N LEU A 165 19.29 -14.06 -34.37
CA LEU A 165 20.08 -15.29 -34.51
C LEU A 165 19.23 -16.49 -34.93
N GLN A 166 18.00 -16.60 -34.43
CA GLN A 166 17.02 -17.57 -34.93
C GLN A 166 16.74 -17.37 -36.42
N ILE A 167 16.57 -16.11 -36.87
CA ILE A 167 16.38 -15.78 -38.29
C ILE A 167 17.59 -16.21 -39.12
N ASN A 168 18.81 -15.89 -38.66
CA ASN A 168 20.03 -16.26 -39.37
C ASN A 168 20.23 -17.78 -39.47
N LEU A 169 20.00 -18.51 -38.37
CA LEU A 169 20.07 -19.98 -38.34
C LEU A 169 19.00 -20.60 -39.25
N HIS A 170 17.76 -20.11 -39.20
CA HIS A 170 16.68 -20.59 -40.05
C HIS A 170 16.98 -20.38 -41.55
N ASN A 171 17.51 -19.22 -41.92
CA ASN A 171 17.89 -18.94 -43.31
C ASN A 171 18.99 -19.90 -43.79
N LYS A 172 20.02 -20.16 -42.96
CA LYS A 172 21.10 -21.10 -43.28
C LYS A 172 20.62 -22.55 -43.34
N GLU A 173 19.72 -22.94 -42.44
CA GLU A 173 19.09 -24.26 -42.46
C GLU A 173 18.26 -24.46 -43.74
N LYS A 174 17.48 -23.47 -44.14
CA LYS A 174 16.72 -23.49 -45.40
C LYS A 174 17.62 -23.60 -46.63
N GLU A 175 18.76 -22.89 -46.63
CA GLU A 175 19.78 -22.98 -47.69
C GLU A 175 20.36 -24.40 -47.77
N LEU A 176 20.73 -24.99 -46.63
CA LEU A 176 21.19 -26.38 -46.53
C LEU A 176 20.15 -27.39 -47.03
N ILE A 177 18.89 -27.25 -46.61
CA ILE A 177 17.80 -28.12 -47.07
C ILE A 177 17.64 -28.04 -48.59
N LYS A 178 17.69 -26.82 -49.15
CA LYS A 178 17.60 -26.61 -50.60
C LYS A 178 18.75 -27.33 -51.33
N LYS A 179 20.00 -27.13 -50.88
CA LYS A 179 21.20 -27.75 -51.48
C LYS A 179 21.21 -29.27 -51.36
N ARG A 180 20.76 -29.81 -50.23
CA ARG A 180 20.57 -31.26 -50.04
C ARG A 180 19.51 -31.82 -51.00
N GLY A 181 18.43 -31.07 -51.23
CA GLY A 181 17.41 -31.43 -52.23
C GLY A 181 17.97 -31.45 -53.65
N GLU A 182 18.80 -30.46 -54.03
CA GLU A 182 19.50 -30.42 -55.32
C GLU A 182 20.43 -31.63 -55.49
N LEU A 183 21.19 -31.98 -54.44
CA LEU A 183 22.07 -33.15 -54.45
C LEU A 183 21.28 -34.45 -54.62
N GLN A 184 20.15 -34.58 -53.93
CA GLN A 184 19.26 -35.74 -54.06
C GLN A 184 18.67 -35.83 -55.47
N ALA A 185 18.28 -34.71 -56.09
CA ALA A 185 17.80 -34.70 -57.48
C ALA A 185 18.91 -35.14 -58.47
N LEU A 186 20.14 -34.64 -58.29
CA LEU A 186 21.30 -35.03 -59.11
C LEU A 186 21.69 -36.50 -58.96
N SER A 187 21.41 -37.11 -57.80
CA SER A 187 21.64 -38.54 -57.59
C SER A 187 20.81 -39.43 -58.53
N ASN A 188 19.69 -38.92 -59.05
CA ASN A 188 18.84 -39.60 -60.03
C ASN A 188 19.20 -39.27 -61.49
N ALA A 189 20.14 -38.35 -61.74
CA ALA A 189 20.52 -37.91 -63.08
C ALA A 189 21.43 -38.92 -63.83
N PRO A 190 21.58 -38.80 -65.17
CA PRO A 190 22.49 -39.61 -65.98
C PRO A 190 23.94 -39.59 -65.48
N ALA A 191 24.66 -40.70 -65.63
CA ALA A 191 25.99 -40.92 -65.05
C ALA A 191 27.05 -39.85 -65.42
N VAL A 192 26.96 -39.28 -66.62
CA VAL A 192 27.90 -38.23 -67.09
C VAL A 192 27.72 -36.94 -66.27
N LEU A 193 26.48 -36.48 -66.10
CA LEU A 193 26.17 -35.28 -65.30
C LEU A 193 26.51 -35.49 -63.82
N ARG A 194 26.27 -36.72 -63.33
CA ARG A 194 26.56 -37.11 -61.96
C ARG A 194 28.03 -36.94 -61.59
N ARG A 195 28.96 -37.34 -62.47
CA ARG A 195 30.40 -37.25 -62.20
C ARG A 195 30.93 -35.82 -62.17
N ILE A 196 30.30 -34.90 -62.91
CA ILE A 196 30.77 -33.52 -63.04
C ILE A 196 30.19 -32.63 -61.93
N ALA A 197 28.91 -32.82 -61.58
CA ALA A 197 28.20 -31.89 -60.71
C ALA A 197 28.14 -32.28 -59.22
N ILE A 198 28.34 -33.56 -58.87
CA ILE A 198 28.16 -34.00 -57.46
C ILE A 198 29.26 -33.48 -56.54
N GLU A 199 30.53 -33.61 -56.92
CA GLU A 199 31.65 -33.24 -56.04
C GLU A 199 31.66 -31.74 -55.66
N PRO A 200 31.51 -30.77 -56.59
CA PRO A 200 31.44 -29.36 -56.20
C PRO A 200 30.22 -29.05 -55.32
N LEU A 201 29.09 -29.71 -55.53
CA LEU A 201 27.91 -29.52 -54.70
C LEU A 201 28.08 -30.11 -53.29
N LYS A 202 28.78 -31.24 -53.15
CA LYS A 202 29.13 -31.79 -51.84
C LYS A 202 30.05 -30.84 -51.09
N GLU A 203 31.08 -30.30 -51.74
CA GLU A 203 31.98 -29.31 -51.15
C GLU A 203 31.21 -28.07 -50.67
N GLU A 204 30.27 -27.56 -51.48
CA GLU A 204 29.39 -26.45 -51.09
C GLU A 204 28.53 -26.79 -49.87
N ILE A 205 27.93 -27.98 -49.82
CA ILE A 205 27.15 -28.44 -48.66
C ILE A 205 28.03 -28.55 -47.42
N THR A 206 29.23 -29.14 -47.53
CA THR A 206 30.16 -29.26 -46.39
C THR A 206 30.60 -27.89 -45.88
N SER A 207 30.88 -26.93 -46.78
CA SER A 207 31.18 -25.56 -46.40
C SER A 207 30.00 -24.90 -45.66
N LEU A 208 28.77 -25.05 -46.17
CA LEU A 208 27.58 -24.49 -45.53
C LEU A 208 27.29 -25.14 -44.15
N GLU A 209 27.56 -26.44 -44.01
CA GLU A 209 27.44 -27.15 -42.73
C GLU A 209 28.47 -26.65 -41.72
N GLN A 210 29.70 -26.39 -42.16
CA GLN A 210 30.73 -25.79 -41.32
C GLN A 210 30.30 -24.37 -40.88
N ASP A 211 29.90 -23.51 -41.81
CA ASP A 211 29.42 -22.15 -41.51
C ASP A 211 28.23 -22.17 -40.52
N PHE A 212 27.29 -23.09 -40.71
CA PHE A 212 26.15 -23.26 -39.82
C PHE A 212 26.58 -23.66 -38.40
N ASN A 213 27.52 -24.60 -38.28
CA ASN A 213 28.04 -25.04 -36.98
C ASN A 213 28.89 -23.97 -36.28
N GLU A 214 29.70 -23.22 -37.03
CA GLU A 214 30.45 -22.07 -36.54
C GLU A 214 29.51 -20.97 -36.04
N LEU A 215 28.46 -20.65 -36.81
CA LEU A 215 27.44 -19.69 -36.41
C LEU A 215 26.73 -20.14 -35.12
N LYS A 216 26.36 -21.42 -35.03
CA LYS A 216 25.70 -22.00 -33.85
C LYS A 216 26.58 -21.98 -32.59
N SER A 217 27.88 -22.28 -32.72
CA SER A 217 28.82 -22.28 -31.59
C SER A 217 29.16 -20.87 -31.12
N SER A 218 29.47 -19.96 -32.04
CA SER A 218 29.68 -18.53 -31.75
C SER A 218 28.46 -17.92 -31.06
N TYR A 219 27.26 -18.27 -31.55
CA TYR A 219 25.98 -17.88 -30.96
C TYR A 219 25.82 -18.34 -29.52
N SER A 220 26.04 -19.63 -29.24
CA SER A 220 25.87 -20.19 -27.90
C SER A 220 26.74 -19.43 -26.89
N ASN A 221 28.01 -19.19 -27.21
CA ASN A 221 28.93 -18.43 -26.35
C ASN A 221 28.44 -17.00 -26.11
N SER A 222 28.05 -16.31 -27.19
CA SER A 222 27.61 -14.91 -27.15
C SER A 222 26.30 -14.74 -26.38
N LEU A 223 25.39 -15.72 -26.47
CA LEU A 223 24.16 -15.71 -25.67
C LEU A 223 24.41 -16.04 -24.21
N HIS A 224 25.27 -17.01 -23.88
CA HIS A 224 25.56 -17.31 -22.48
C HIS A 224 26.14 -16.10 -21.75
N ALA A 225 26.98 -15.30 -22.42
CA ALA A 225 27.50 -14.05 -21.87
C ALA A 225 26.41 -13.01 -21.58
N ASP A 226 25.46 -12.80 -22.50
CA ASP A 226 24.39 -11.83 -22.26
C ASP A 226 23.30 -12.36 -21.31
N TYR A 227 23.08 -13.68 -21.28
CA TYR A 227 22.23 -14.32 -20.29
C TYR A 227 22.80 -14.16 -18.88
N ALA A 228 24.12 -14.26 -18.72
CA ALA A 228 24.77 -13.97 -17.44
C ALA A 228 24.53 -12.53 -16.96
N LYS A 229 24.60 -11.54 -17.85
CA LYS A 229 24.25 -10.13 -17.54
C LYS A 229 22.79 -9.98 -17.16
N PHE A 230 21.89 -10.70 -17.81
CA PHE A 230 20.48 -10.73 -17.44
C PHE A 230 20.28 -11.31 -16.03
N LEU A 231 20.96 -12.41 -15.70
CA LEU A 231 20.94 -12.99 -14.35
C LEU A 231 21.50 -12.03 -13.29
N GLU A 232 22.54 -11.27 -13.63
CA GLU A 232 23.08 -10.22 -12.77
C GLU A 232 22.04 -9.13 -12.49
N SER A 233 21.34 -8.66 -13.53
CA SER A 233 20.24 -7.69 -13.37
C SER A 233 19.09 -8.25 -12.50
N LEU A 234 18.70 -9.51 -12.69
CA LEU A 234 17.72 -10.16 -11.80
C LEU A 234 18.21 -10.26 -10.35
N SER A 235 19.51 -10.50 -10.15
CA SER A 235 20.10 -10.53 -8.81
C SER A 235 20.08 -9.16 -8.13
N ALA A 236 20.24 -8.08 -8.90
CA ALA A 236 20.10 -6.71 -8.41
C ALA A 236 18.66 -6.42 -7.96
N VAL A 237 17.67 -6.78 -8.78
CA VAL A 237 16.23 -6.70 -8.42
C VAL A 237 15.95 -7.50 -7.14
N LYS A 238 16.45 -8.73 -7.04
CA LYS A 238 16.30 -9.58 -5.85
C LYS A 238 16.91 -8.95 -4.60
N THR A 239 18.04 -8.26 -4.74
CA THR A 239 18.72 -7.58 -3.65
C THR A 239 17.91 -6.37 -3.18
N GLU A 240 17.37 -5.58 -4.10
CA GLU A 240 16.50 -4.45 -3.77
C GLU A 240 15.23 -4.91 -3.05
N ILE A 241 14.58 -5.97 -3.55
CA ILE A 241 13.41 -6.57 -2.90
C ILE A 241 13.72 -6.97 -1.45
N ARG A 242 14.89 -7.57 -1.18
CA ARG A 242 15.32 -7.91 0.18
C ARG A 242 15.52 -6.65 1.03
N THR A 243 16.08 -5.59 0.47
CA THR A 243 16.26 -4.31 1.17
C THR A 243 14.91 -3.70 1.55
N ILE A 244 13.95 -3.68 0.63
CA ILE A 244 12.60 -3.16 0.88
C ILE A 244 11.86 -4.02 1.92
N MET A 245 11.96 -5.35 1.82
CA MET A 245 11.38 -6.26 2.82
C MET A 245 11.93 -6.01 4.22
N ARG A 246 13.26 -5.84 4.37
CA ARG A 246 13.87 -5.53 5.67
C ARG A 246 13.35 -4.21 6.24
N LYS A 247 13.30 -3.15 5.41
CA LYS A 247 12.77 -1.84 5.82
C LYS A 247 11.32 -1.95 6.29
N THR A 248 10.49 -2.72 5.58
CA THR A 248 9.07 -2.91 5.87
C THR A 248 8.82 -3.67 7.19
N ILE A 249 9.74 -4.57 7.57
CA ILE A 249 9.65 -5.32 8.84
C ILE A 249 10.17 -4.49 10.02
N SER A 250 11.16 -3.62 9.79
CA SER A 250 11.76 -2.79 10.85
C SER A 250 10.96 -1.55 11.22
N SER A 251 10.10 -1.07 10.32
CA SER A 251 9.11 -0.01 10.56
C SER A 251 7.81 -0.58 11.09
#